data_AF-A0A8J3B0M7-F1
#
_entry.id   AF-A0A8J3B0M7-F1
#
_cell.length_a   1.000
_cell.length_b   1.000
_cell.length_c   1.000
_cell.angle_alpha   90.00
_cell.angle_beta   90.00
_cell.angle_gamma   90.00
#
_symmetry.space_group_name_H-M   'P 1'
#
loop_
_entity.id
_entity.type
_entity.pdbx_description
1 polymer ?
#
loop_
_entity_poly.entity_id
_entity_poly.type
_entity_poly.pdbx_seq_one_letter_code
_entity_poly.pdbx_strand_id
1 'polypeptide(L)'
;MRTGHDDRKTILLLNPSDTLSVDIHVTDRAMFDVFKKSPQQISILSENVMPQTEPAGELERDTVALLEKKYRGIDIDLVMARGETAVAFMERYGNRIWPGVSAMYFSVSDMSPYFYRHPAGMSGIFIGHDSAGNLDLIRRLQPQVRHIIQIVDTQIPDAIRSMQATMAKAVAASKQDIRVNTVQQMELSTLFQKTNHLPENVALLAIAIDDKHSGIFHANGNAIHALSTDFNAPLYGMQQSFLGNGIVGGKMVDLAAHGKQAAEMAMTLLMHPEAKPQFATTIESYCAIDDRQFHRWNMNADALNNRCNRLFHAPSFWELHGRQIVIAVILAALVLLLLLAFELQRRKRIRADEEATRHKVALVHAARLSSVGELTASIVHEINQPLGAILANVSAASMMLSQHTFTETELKAILTDIREDNLRASETIKKLRALLSKHSLEVKPISLNEIVETSRSLLGNLAIRHHATLQIHLQDGLPSVLGDCTHLQQVMINLVSNGMESMDELPPEQRVLRIRTEVNEAGHVVLTVADFGAGIATDALDKIFDSFFTTKEEGMGMGLAIVKTIVEMHHGTITASNSPYGGAVFRVVIPAILS
;
A
#
# COMPACT_ATOMS: atom_id res chain seq x y z
N MET A 1 -14.75 -42.59 -68.58
CA MET A 1 -14.97 -41.41 -67.72
C MET A 1 -14.30 -41.67 -66.38
N ARG A 2 -13.08 -41.13 -66.16
CA ARG A 2 -12.45 -41.10 -64.82
C ARG A 2 -12.92 -39.82 -64.15
N THR A 3 -13.95 -39.94 -63.31
CA THR A 3 -14.53 -38.86 -62.52
C THR A 3 -13.74 -38.70 -61.22
N GLY A 4 -13.20 -37.49 -61.00
CA GLY A 4 -12.55 -37.06 -59.76
C GLY A 4 -11.03 -37.19 -59.77
N HIS A 5 -10.33 -36.27 -60.44
CA HIS A 5 -8.91 -36.03 -60.11
C HIS A 5 -8.88 -35.50 -58.67
N ASP A 6 -8.28 -36.26 -57.75
CA ASP A 6 -7.85 -35.73 -56.46
C ASP A 6 -6.85 -34.62 -56.79
N ASP A 7 -7.24 -33.36 -56.63
CA ASP A 7 -6.41 -32.17 -56.92
C ASP A 7 -5.32 -31.99 -55.84
N ARG A 8 -4.75 -33.11 -55.39
CA ARG A 8 -3.77 -33.20 -54.33
C ARG A 8 -2.41 -33.42 -54.98
N LYS A 9 -1.47 -32.53 -54.66
CA LYS A 9 -0.07 -32.63 -55.10
C LYS A 9 0.76 -33.35 -54.05
N THR A 10 1.60 -34.28 -54.48
CA THR A 10 2.48 -35.04 -53.59
C THR A 10 3.91 -34.55 -53.70
N ILE A 11 4.43 -34.01 -52.59
CA ILE A 11 5.83 -33.65 -52.44
C ILE A 11 6.55 -34.78 -51.69
N LEU A 12 7.65 -35.27 -52.24
CA LEU A 12 8.55 -36.18 -51.54
C LEU A 12 9.73 -35.40 -50.96
N LEU A 13 9.86 -35.43 -49.64
CA LEU A 13 10.98 -34.88 -48.91
C LEU A 13 12.07 -35.95 -48.71
N LEU A 14 13.24 -35.74 -49.30
CA LEU A 14 14.42 -36.59 -49.10
C LEU A 14 15.35 -35.96 -48.10
N ASN A 15 15.56 -36.63 -46.96
CA ASN A 15 16.38 -36.16 -45.86
C ASN A 15 17.66 -36.98 -45.72
N PRO A 16 18.76 -36.42 -45.19
CA PRO A 16 19.89 -37.23 -44.72
C PRO A 16 19.46 -38.09 -43.53
N SER A 17 20.16 -39.19 -43.25
CA SER A 17 19.84 -40.10 -42.13
C SER A 17 19.86 -39.44 -40.75
N ASP A 18 20.66 -38.38 -40.57
CA ASP A 18 20.70 -37.57 -39.34
C ASP A 18 19.64 -36.46 -39.38
N THR A 19 18.45 -36.75 -38.86
CA THR A 19 17.27 -35.85 -38.94
C THR A 19 16.90 -35.13 -37.64
N LEU A 20 17.64 -35.34 -36.54
CA LEU A 20 17.26 -34.90 -35.19
C LEU A 20 17.82 -33.53 -34.77
N SER A 21 18.03 -32.59 -35.70
CA SER A 21 18.51 -31.24 -35.34
C SER A 21 17.38 -30.24 -35.08
N VAL A 22 17.60 -29.32 -34.14
CA VAL A 22 16.67 -28.20 -33.87
C VAL A 22 16.46 -27.34 -35.11
N ASP A 23 17.54 -27.14 -35.87
CA ASP A 23 17.56 -26.37 -37.11
C ASP A 23 16.61 -26.95 -38.16
N ILE A 24 16.57 -28.28 -38.31
CA ILE A 24 15.63 -28.99 -39.20
C ILE A 24 14.19 -28.69 -38.81
N HIS A 25 13.85 -28.78 -37.51
CA HIS A 25 12.50 -28.54 -37.04
C HIS A 25 12.03 -27.10 -37.30
N VAL A 26 12.91 -26.11 -37.19
CA VAL A 26 12.59 -24.70 -37.48
C VAL A 26 12.28 -24.52 -38.96
N THR A 27 13.13 -25.05 -39.85
CA THR A 27 12.92 -24.99 -41.30
C THR A 27 11.64 -25.72 -41.71
N ASP A 28 11.39 -26.92 -41.18
CA ASP A 28 10.21 -27.73 -41.52
C ASP A 28 8.92 -27.08 -41.09
N ARG A 29 8.88 -26.54 -39.87
CA ARG A 29 7.69 -25.84 -39.38
C ARG A 29 7.34 -24.67 -40.29
N ALA A 30 8.32 -23.84 -40.63
CA ALA A 30 8.10 -22.70 -41.51
C ALA A 30 7.65 -23.12 -42.92
N MET A 31 8.27 -24.17 -43.47
CA MET A 31 7.94 -24.73 -44.78
C MET A 31 6.51 -25.31 -44.80
N PHE A 32 6.16 -26.14 -43.82
CA PHE A 32 4.82 -26.74 -43.71
C PHE A 32 3.72 -25.71 -43.43
N ASP A 33 4.02 -24.63 -42.70
CA ASP A 33 3.09 -23.53 -42.49
C ASP A 33 2.72 -22.82 -43.80
N VAL A 34 3.65 -22.74 -44.78
CA VAL A 34 3.36 -22.23 -46.13
C VAL A 34 2.48 -23.22 -46.89
N PHE A 35 2.84 -24.51 -46.92
CA PHE A 35 2.06 -25.52 -47.62
C PHE A 35 0.63 -25.62 -47.08
N LYS A 36 0.45 -25.55 -45.76
CA LYS A 36 -0.87 -25.61 -45.11
C LYS A 36 -1.77 -24.41 -45.47
N LYS A 37 -1.18 -23.24 -45.75
CA LYS A 37 -1.90 -22.02 -46.15
C LYS A 37 -2.17 -21.97 -47.65
N SER A 38 -1.57 -22.87 -48.43
CA SER A 38 -1.79 -22.95 -49.87
C SER A 38 -3.22 -23.39 -50.17
N PRO A 39 -3.89 -22.82 -51.20
CA PRO A 39 -5.16 -23.34 -51.69
C PRO A 39 -5.02 -24.72 -52.35
N GLN A 40 -3.82 -25.09 -52.82
CA GLN A 40 -3.54 -26.44 -53.33
C GLN A 40 -3.39 -27.43 -52.16
N GLN A 41 -4.09 -28.56 -52.20
CA GLN A 41 -3.85 -29.62 -51.21
C GLN A 41 -2.50 -30.28 -51.44
N ILE A 42 -1.61 -30.21 -50.45
CA ILE A 42 -0.28 -30.83 -50.50
C ILE A 42 -0.23 -32.05 -49.58
N SER A 43 0.14 -33.21 -50.14
CA SER A 43 0.55 -34.40 -49.40
C SER A 43 2.07 -34.43 -49.31
N ILE A 44 2.61 -34.68 -48.12
CA ILE A 44 4.06 -34.73 -47.91
C ILE A 44 4.43 -36.15 -47.52
N LEU A 45 5.30 -36.75 -48.32
CA LEU A 45 5.98 -38.01 -48.02
C LEU A 45 7.40 -37.68 -47.60
N SER A 46 8.00 -38.49 -46.73
CA SER A 46 9.35 -38.24 -46.22
C SER A 46 10.15 -39.53 -46.20
N GLU A 47 11.36 -39.49 -46.77
CA GLU A 47 12.30 -40.60 -46.76
C GLU A 47 13.68 -40.13 -46.33
N ASN A 48 14.43 -41.05 -45.71
CA ASN A 48 15.79 -40.79 -45.30
C ASN A 48 16.75 -41.54 -46.23
N VAL A 49 17.80 -40.88 -46.67
CA VAL A 49 18.89 -41.45 -47.45
C VAL A 49 20.17 -41.46 -46.62
N MET A 50 20.89 -42.57 -46.68
CA MET A 50 22.15 -42.72 -45.96
C MET A 50 23.29 -42.00 -46.70
N PRO A 51 24.25 -41.41 -45.97
CA PRO A 51 25.51 -40.99 -46.55
C PRO A 51 26.28 -42.20 -47.09
N GLN A 52 27.18 -41.94 -48.04
CA GLN A 52 28.00 -42.99 -48.62
C GLN A 52 28.98 -43.52 -47.55
N THR A 53 28.88 -44.80 -47.19
CA THR A 53 29.87 -45.48 -46.34
C THR A 53 30.84 -46.27 -47.19
N GLU A 54 32.14 -46.21 -46.91
CA GLU A 54 33.12 -47.13 -47.51
C GLU A 54 33.16 -48.46 -46.73
N PRO A 55 33.24 -49.63 -47.40
CA PRO A 55 33.21 -49.81 -48.86
C PRO A 55 31.82 -49.61 -49.45
N ALA A 56 31.80 -48.91 -50.59
CA ALA A 56 30.61 -48.34 -51.20
C ALA A 56 29.78 -49.37 -52.01
N GLY A 57 28.49 -49.44 -51.71
CA GLY A 57 27.48 -49.62 -52.76
C GLY A 57 26.46 -50.74 -52.59
N GLU A 58 26.63 -51.72 -51.68
CA GLU A 58 25.61 -52.78 -51.53
C GLU A 58 24.36 -52.24 -50.82
N LEU A 59 24.53 -51.63 -49.65
CA LEU A 59 23.42 -51.03 -48.89
C LEU A 59 22.70 -49.90 -49.66
N GLU A 60 23.45 -49.08 -50.41
CA GLU A 60 22.87 -48.01 -51.23
C GLU A 60 22.08 -48.58 -52.42
N ARG A 61 22.59 -49.63 -53.09
CA ARG A 61 21.85 -50.32 -54.17
C ARG A 61 20.56 -50.96 -53.66
N ASP A 62 20.59 -51.59 -52.50
CA ASP A 62 19.41 -52.19 -51.86
C ASP A 62 18.40 -51.11 -51.47
N THR A 63 18.87 -49.98 -50.95
CA THR A 63 18.02 -48.80 -50.66
C THR A 63 17.34 -48.28 -51.93
N VAL A 64 18.08 -48.13 -53.03
CA VAL A 64 17.51 -47.71 -54.33
C VAL A 64 16.47 -48.72 -54.82
N ALA A 65 16.76 -50.02 -54.80
CA ALA A 65 15.82 -51.05 -55.24
C ALA A 65 14.55 -51.09 -54.37
N LEU A 66 14.68 -50.86 -53.07
CA LEU A 66 13.55 -50.75 -52.14
C LEU A 66 12.69 -49.51 -52.45
N LEU A 67 13.31 -48.35 -52.68
CA LEU A 67 12.61 -47.11 -53.02
C LEU A 67 11.89 -47.24 -54.38
N GLU A 68 12.51 -47.84 -55.40
CA GLU A 68 11.87 -48.14 -56.69
C GLU A 68 10.61 -49.00 -56.51
N LYS A 69 10.66 -49.98 -55.60
CA LYS A 69 9.50 -50.84 -55.31
C LYS A 69 8.43 -50.11 -54.49
N LYS A 70 8.84 -49.31 -53.51
CA LYS A 70 7.96 -48.56 -52.60
C LYS A 70 7.15 -47.48 -53.31
N TYR A 71 7.80 -46.76 -54.23
CA TYR A 71 7.18 -45.66 -54.97
C TYR A 71 6.57 -46.08 -56.31
N ARG A 72 6.57 -47.38 -56.62
CA ARG A 72 5.93 -47.89 -57.84
C ARG A 72 4.42 -47.64 -57.79
N GLY A 73 3.92 -46.80 -58.70
CA GLY A 73 2.51 -46.45 -58.79
C GLY A 73 2.06 -45.38 -57.78
N ILE A 74 3.01 -44.71 -57.11
CA ILE A 74 2.76 -43.49 -56.34
C ILE A 74 3.16 -42.31 -57.20
N ASP A 75 2.21 -41.44 -57.52
CA ASP A 75 2.48 -40.23 -58.30
C ASP A 75 3.13 -39.18 -57.39
N ILE A 76 4.39 -38.84 -57.68
CA ILE A 76 5.15 -37.77 -57.02
C ILE A 76 5.20 -36.58 -57.97
N ASP A 77 4.73 -35.42 -57.52
CA ASP A 77 4.73 -34.19 -58.34
C ASP A 77 6.03 -33.38 -58.18
N LEU A 78 6.71 -33.49 -57.04
CA LEU A 78 7.97 -32.78 -56.77
C LEU A 78 8.82 -33.56 -55.76
N VAL A 79 10.13 -33.64 -56.00
CA VAL A 79 11.09 -34.12 -55.00
C VAL A 79 11.88 -32.95 -54.41
N MET A 80 11.88 -32.83 -53.08
CA MET A 80 12.67 -31.84 -52.34
C MET A 80 13.82 -32.54 -51.60
N ALA A 81 15.05 -32.34 -52.06
CA ALA A 81 16.25 -32.90 -51.46
C ALA A 81 16.86 -31.96 -50.42
N ARG A 82 16.93 -32.39 -49.16
CA ARG A 82 17.52 -31.64 -48.06
C ARG A 82 19.01 -31.94 -47.92
N GLY A 83 19.83 -30.90 -47.98
CA GLY A 83 21.26 -31.00 -47.69
C GLY A 83 22.02 -31.84 -48.71
N GLU A 84 23.35 -31.83 -48.58
CA GLU A 84 24.27 -32.33 -49.62
C GLU A 84 24.08 -33.82 -49.92
N THR A 85 23.84 -34.64 -48.90
CA THR A 85 23.64 -36.09 -49.05
C THR A 85 22.42 -36.40 -49.93
N ALA A 86 21.29 -35.73 -49.71
CA ALA A 86 20.09 -35.95 -50.50
C ALA A 86 20.25 -35.42 -51.93
N VAL A 87 20.92 -34.28 -52.11
CA VAL A 87 21.23 -33.75 -53.45
C VAL A 87 22.07 -34.75 -54.24
N ALA A 88 23.13 -35.27 -53.63
CA ALA A 88 24.02 -36.24 -54.26
C ALA A 88 23.29 -37.53 -54.64
N PHE A 89 22.38 -38.00 -53.79
CA PHE A 89 21.53 -39.15 -54.07
C PHE A 89 20.60 -38.88 -55.26
N MET A 90 19.98 -37.70 -55.31
CA MET A 90 19.10 -37.29 -56.42
C MET A 90 19.83 -37.19 -57.76
N GLU A 91 21.06 -36.66 -57.79
CA GLU A 91 21.87 -36.62 -59.01
C GLU A 91 22.17 -38.02 -59.56
N ARG A 92 22.40 -39.00 -58.68
CA ARG A 92 22.76 -40.37 -59.08
C ARG A 92 21.56 -41.22 -59.47
N TYR A 93 20.47 -41.14 -58.69
CA TYR A 93 19.37 -42.11 -58.76
C TYR A 93 17.99 -41.47 -58.96
N GLY A 94 17.87 -40.14 -58.86
CA GLY A 94 16.58 -39.45 -58.95
C GLY A 94 15.80 -39.80 -60.22
N ASN A 95 16.44 -39.69 -61.40
CA ASN A 95 15.78 -40.02 -62.67
C ASN A 95 15.50 -41.53 -62.84
N ARG A 96 16.18 -42.39 -62.08
CA ARG A 96 15.93 -43.83 -62.10
C ARG A 96 14.70 -44.19 -61.25
N ILE A 97 14.56 -43.57 -60.08
CA ILE A 97 13.47 -43.87 -59.13
C ILE A 97 12.19 -43.07 -59.47
N TRP A 98 12.34 -41.79 -59.84
CA TRP A 98 11.25 -40.86 -60.17
C TRP A 98 11.51 -40.20 -61.54
N PRO A 99 11.35 -40.95 -62.64
CA PRO A 99 11.64 -40.45 -63.98
C PRO A 99 10.74 -39.26 -64.36
N GLY A 100 11.35 -38.17 -64.83
CA GLY A 100 10.62 -36.98 -65.30
C GLY A 100 9.99 -36.12 -64.20
N VAL A 101 10.18 -36.46 -62.92
CA VAL A 101 9.69 -35.64 -61.80
C VAL A 101 10.63 -34.48 -61.56
N SER A 102 10.09 -33.26 -61.49
CA SER A 102 10.87 -32.08 -61.15
C SER A 102 11.46 -32.22 -59.74
N ALA A 103 12.69 -31.76 -59.55
CA ALA A 103 13.37 -31.83 -58.27
C ALA A 103 13.98 -30.49 -57.89
N MET A 104 14.02 -30.23 -56.59
CA MET A 104 14.73 -29.10 -56.02
C MET A 104 15.52 -29.50 -54.79
N TYR A 105 16.49 -28.68 -54.42
CA TYR A 105 17.22 -28.85 -53.18
C TYR A 105 17.16 -27.61 -52.29
N PHE A 106 17.22 -27.86 -50.98
CA PHE A 106 17.19 -26.84 -49.94
C PHE A 106 18.00 -27.29 -48.72
N SER A 107 18.19 -26.40 -47.75
CA SER A 107 19.12 -26.58 -46.61
C SER A 107 20.55 -26.94 -47.06
N VAL A 108 20.95 -26.42 -48.22
CA VAL A 108 22.30 -26.53 -48.74
C VAL A 108 22.99 -25.20 -48.51
N SER A 109 24.13 -25.21 -47.84
CA SER A 109 24.90 -23.99 -47.58
C SER A 109 25.41 -23.36 -48.88
N ASP A 110 25.54 -22.03 -48.92
CA ASP A 110 26.31 -21.29 -49.94
C ASP A 110 27.81 -21.63 -49.93
N MET A 111 28.24 -22.42 -48.95
CA MET A 111 29.56 -23.02 -48.84
C MET A 111 29.64 -24.40 -49.50
N SER A 112 28.51 -25.01 -49.88
CA SER A 112 28.48 -26.34 -50.49
C SER A 112 29.13 -26.36 -51.89
N PRO A 113 29.75 -27.47 -52.33
CA PRO A 113 30.17 -27.62 -53.74
C PRO A 113 29.02 -27.40 -54.73
N TYR A 114 27.78 -27.69 -54.30
CA TYR A 114 26.57 -27.49 -55.10
C TYR A 114 26.24 -26.03 -55.36
N PHE A 115 26.75 -25.10 -54.56
CA PHE A 115 26.58 -23.67 -54.77
C PHE A 115 27.18 -23.20 -56.09
N TYR A 116 28.29 -23.80 -56.51
CA TYR A 116 28.99 -23.42 -57.74
C TYR A 116 28.66 -24.29 -58.93
N ARG A 117 28.44 -25.59 -58.68
CA ARG A 117 28.22 -26.56 -59.76
C ARG A 117 26.80 -26.50 -60.30
N HIS A 118 25.83 -26.20 -59.44
CA HIS A 118 24.39 -26.30 -59.72
C HIS A 118 24.00 -27.66 -60.32
N PRO A 119 23.53 -28.62 -59.51
CA PRO A 119 23.07 -29.93 -59.99
C PRO A 119 22.18 -29.82 -61.23
N ALA A 120 22.53 -30.57 -62.28
CA ALA A 120 21.84 -30.47 -63.56
C ALA A 120 20.36 -30.85 -63.41
N GLY A 121 19.47 -29.99 -63.92
CA GLY A 121 18.02 -30.24 -63.95
C GLY A 121 17.30 -30.03 -62.61
N MET A 122 17.97 -29.51 -61.57
CA MET A 122 17.33 -29.22 -60.28
C MET A 122 17.37 -27.74 -59.93
N SER A 123 16.25 -27.21 -59.45
CA SER A 123 16.21 -25.88 -58.81
C SER A 123 16.82 -25.95 -57.42
N GLY A 124 17.31 -24.83 -56.90
CA GLY A 124 18.05 -24.83 -55.65
C GLY A 124 17.84 -23.57 -54.83
N ILE A 125 17.62 -23.74 -53.54
CA ILE A 125 17.70 -22.64 -52.58
C ILE A 125 18.84 -22.88 -51.59
N PHE A 126 19.74 -21.91 -51.51
CA PHE A 126 20.92 -21.98 -50.66
C PHE A 126 20.75 -21.17 -49.38
N ILE A 127 21.41 -21.61 -48.31
CA ILE A 127 21.54 -20.86 -47.07
C ILE A 127 22.75 -19.95 -47.18
N GLY A 128 22.53 -18.64 -47.20
CA GLY A 128 23.56 -17.61 -47.25
C GLY A 128 24.02 -17.15 -45.88
N HIS A 129 25.30 -16.82 -45.75
CA HIS A 129 25.87 -16.32 -44.49
C HIS A 129 26.18 -14.82 -44.56
N ASP A 130 25.61 -14.03 -43.64
CA ASP A 130 25.83 -12.58 -43.55
C ASP A 130 27.19 -12.24 -42.92
N SER A 131 28.26 -12.45 -43.71
CA SER A 131 29.65 -12.20 -43.31
C SER A 131 29.91 -10.72 -43.07
N ALA A 132 29.33 -9.84 -43.90
CA ALA A 132 29.47 -8.40 -43.77
C ALA A 132 28.79 -7.86 -42.50
N GLY A 133 27.58 -8.35 -42.19
CA GLY A 133 26.86 -7.99 -40.98
C GLY A 133 27.53 -8.50 -39.71
N ASN A 134 28.17 -9.68 -39.74
CA ASN A 134 28.98 -10.16 -38.61
C ASN A 134 30.25 -9.31 -38.43
N LEU A 135 30.95 -8.95 -39.50
CA LEU A 135 32.11 -8.06 -39.44
C LEU A 135 31.75 -6.69 -38.81
N ASP A 136 30.64 -6.09 -39.26
CA ASP A 136 30.13 -4.84 -38.71
C ASP A 136 29.75 -4.98 -37.22
N LEU A 137 29.08 -6.07 -36.83
CA LEU A 137 28.71 -6.33 -35.44
C LEU A 137 29.95 -6.46 -34.54
N ILE A 138 30.93 -7.28 -34.94
CA ILE A 138 32.17 -7.46 -34.19
C ILE A 138 32.89 -6.12 -34.01
N ARG A 139 32.98 -5.32 -35.08
CA ARG A 139 33.62 -4.00 -35.05
C ARG A 139 32.93 -3.02 -34.10
N ARG A 140 31.60 -3.03 -34.06
CA ARG A 140 30.81 -2.16 -33.16
C ARG A 140 30.99 -2.54 -31.70
N LEU A 141 30.95 -3.84 -31.41
CA LEU A 141 31.09 -4.36 -30.06
C LEU A 141 32.53 -4.25 -29.55
N GLN A 142 33.51 -4.37 -30.46
CA GLN A 142 34.93 -4.29 -30.14
C GLN A 142 35.70 -3.38 -31.12
N PRO A 143 35.64 -2.04 -30.92
CA PRO A 143 36.34 -1.05 -31.73
C PRO A 143 37.88 -1.14 -31.68
N GLN A 144 38.47 -2.01 -30.88
CA GLN A 144 39.90 -2.29 -30.86
C GLN A 144 40.31 -3.43 -31.81
N VAL A 145 39.36 -4.27 -32.25
CA VAL A 145 39.68 -5.46 -33.06
C VAL A 145 40.21 -5.07 -34.44
N ARG A 146 41.36 -5.64 -34.79
CA ARG A 146 42.05 -5.50 -36.08
C ARG A 146 42.26 -6.85 -36.78
N HIS A 147 42.15 -7.95 -36.05
CA HIS A 147 42.34 -9.29 -36.58
C HIS A 147 41.15 -10.17 -36.20
N ILE A 148 40.60 -10.89 -37.16
CA ILE A 148 39.59 -11.91 -36.92
C ILE A 148 40.17 -13.25 -37.32
N ILE A 149 40.11 -14.22 -36.41
CA ILE A 149 40.45 -15.61 -36.72
C ILE A 149 39.16 -16.36 -36.99
N GLN A 150 38.99 -16.75 -38.24
CA GLN A 150 37.84 -17.50 -38.72
C GLN A 150 38.11 -18.99 -38.48
N ILE A 151 37.27 -19.63 -37.67
CA ILE A 151 37.37 -21.05 -37.33
C ILE A 151 36.46 -21.82 -38.28
N VAL A 152 37.06 -22.69 -39.08
CA VAL A 152 36.39 -23.49 -40.09
C VAL A 152 36.91 -24.92 -40.00
N ASP A 153 36.07 -25.81 -39.47
CA ASP A 153 36.35 -27.23 -39.43
C ASP A 153 35.38 -27.94 -40.38
N THR A 154 35.79 -28.03 -41.66
CA THR A 154 35.11 -28.76 -42.72
C THR A 154 36.12 -29.52 -43.57
N GLN A 155 35.75 -30.70 -44.05
CA GLN A 155 36.58 -31.54 -44.92
C GLN A 155 36.39 -31.25 -46.41
N ILE A 156 35.66 -30.18 -46.77
CA ILE A 156 35.35 -29.81 -48.15
C ILE A 156 36.25 -28.64 -48.58
N PRO A 157 37.30 -28.86 -49.39
CA PRO A 157 38.25 -27.79 -49.73
C PRO A 157 37.62 -26.62 -50.51
N ASP A 158 36.61 -26.89 -51.33
CA ASP A 158 35.87 -25.85 -52.06
C ASP A 158 35.05 -24.96 -51.13
N ALA A 159 34.48 -25.52 -50.06
CA ALA A 159 33.75 -24.77 -49.06
C ALA A 159 34.66 -23.76 -48.35
N ILE A 160 35.86 -24.20 -47.98
CA ILE A 160 36.87 -23.33 -47.37
C ILE A 160 37.24 -22.18 -48.31
N ARG A 161 37.52 -22.47 -49.59
CA ARG A 161 37.86 -21.44 -50.60
C ARG A 161 36.71 -20.44 -50.79
N SER A 162 35.47 -20.93 -50.85
CA SER A 162 34.26 -20.10 -50.90
C SER A 162 34.20 -19.12 -49.73
N MET A 163 34.35 -19.62 -48.51
CA MET A 163 34.28 -18.83 -47.29
C MET A 163 35.35 -17.75 -47.25
N GLN A 164 36.58 -18.11 -47.63
CA GLN A 164 37.68 -17.15 -47.72
C GLN A 164 37.39 -16.06 -48.75
N ALA A 165 36.84 -16.42 -49.91
CA ALA A 165 36.48 -15.46 -50.95
C ALA A 165 35.33 -14.53 -50.51
N THR A 166 34.28 -15.07 -49.89
CA THR A 166 33.13 -14.30 -49.39
C THR A 166 33.55 -13.36 -48.26
N MET A 167 34.37 -13.84 -47.31
CA MET A 167 34.91 -13.03 -46.24
C MET A 167 35.87 -11.96 -46.77
N ALA A 168 36.76 -12.28 -47.71
CA ALA A 168 37.64 -11.30 -48.34
C ALA A 168 36.85 -10.21 -49.07
N LYS A 169 35.77 -10.56 -49.77
CA LYS A 169 34.84 -9.59 -50.37
C LYS A 169 34.18 -8.70 -49.30
N ALA A 170 33.71 -9.28 -48.20
CA ALA A 170 33.10 -8.53 -47.10
C ALA A 170 34.10 -7.56 -46.45
N VAL A 171 35.33 -8.00 -46.19
CA VAL A 171 36.42 -7.16 -45.66
C VAL A 171 36.74 -6.03 -46.62
N ALA A 172 36.93 -6.32 -47.91
CA ALA A 172 37.20 -5.29 -48.93
C ALA A 172 36.07 -4.26 -49.05
N ALA A 173 34.80 -4.71 -48.96
CA ALA A 173 33.63 -3.85 -49.02
C ALA A 173 33.47 -2.97 -47.75
N SER A 174 33.88 -3.47 -46.58
CA SER A 174 33.73 -2.78 -45.30
C SER A 174 34.56 -1.49 -45.20
N LYS A 175 35.64 -1.36 -45.99
CA LYS A 175 36.66 -0.31 -45.86
C LYS A 175 37.26 -0.19 -44.45
N GLN A 176 37.11 -1.23 -43.63
CA GLN A 176 37.67 -1.29 -42.28
C GLN A 176 39.08 -1.85 -42.33
N ASP A 177 39.97 -1.32 -41.46
CA ASP A 177 41.30 -1.89 -41.25
C ASP A 177 41.18 -3.14 -40.36
N ILE A 178 40.70 -4.23 -40.96
CA ILE A 178 40.57 -5.56 -40.35
C ILE A 178 41.21 -6.59 -41.28
N ARG A 179 41.99 -7.50 -40.70
CA ARG A 179 42.52 -8.69 -41.38
C ARG A 179 41.78 -9.92 -40.90
N VAL A 180 41.43 -10.82 -41.81
CA VAL A 180 40.78 -12.08 -41.46
C VAL A 180 41.67 -13.24 -41.89
N ASN A 181 42.01 -14.10 -40.94
CA ASN A 181 42.81 -15.29 -41.18
C ASN A 181 41.96 -16.52 -40.87
N THR A 182 41.95 -17.50 -41.77
CA THR A 182 41.19 -18.73 -41.57
C THR A 182 42.09 -19.81 -41.00
N VAL A 183 41.66 -20.45 -39.91
CA VAL A 183 42.27 -21.68 -39.40
C VAL A 183 41.42 -22.86 -39.89
N GLN A 184 42.09 -23.85 -40.48
CA GLN A 184 41.50 -24.99 -41.16
C GLN A 184 42.13 -26.29 -40.64
N GLN A 185 41.35 -27.38 -40.61
CA GLN A 185 41.83 -28.76 -40.42
C GLN A 185 42.86 -28.89 -39.28
N MET A 186 42.55 -28.32 -38.12
CA MET A 186 43.42 -28.34 -36.95
C MET A 186 42.72 -29.13 -35.86
N GLU A 187 43.41 -30.08 -35.23
CA GLU A 187 42.86 -30.73 -34.04
C GLU A 187 42.47 -29.65 -33.01
N LEU A 188 41.33 -29.85 -32.33
CA LEU A 188 40.86 -28.96 -31.27
C LEU A 188 41.98 -28.64 -30.28
N SER A 189 42.75 -29.66 -29.87
CA SER A 189 43.93 -29.56 -28.99
C SER A 189 44.96 -28.50 -29.46
N THR A 190 45.23 -28.44 -30.76
CA THR A 190 46.19 -27.53 -31.38
C THR A 190 45.58 -26.14 -31.59
N LEU A 191 44.27 -26.09 -31.90
CA LEU A 191 43.52 -24.84 -31.95
C LEU A 191 43.54 -24.15 -30.59
N PHE A 192 43.31 -24.89 -29.50
CA PHE A 192 43.41 -24.40 -28.12
C PHE A 192 44.78 -23.81 -27.80
N GLN A 193 45.88 -24.55 -28.08
CA GLN A 193 47.23 -24.05 -27.82
C GLN A 193 47.53 -22.72 -28.53
N LYS A 194 47.02 -22.53 -29.75
CA LYS A 194 47.23 -21.29 -30.51
C LYS A 194 46.32 -20.13 -30.09
N THR A 195 45.21 -20.42 -29.41
CA THR A 195 44.16 -19.45 -29.09
C THR A 195 44.07 -19.08 -27.61
N ASN A 196 44.84 -19.73 -26.73
CA ASN A 196 44.85 -19.45 -25.29
C ASN A 196 45.58 -18.13 -24.91
N HIS A 197 46.36 -17.56 -25.83
CA HIS A 197 47.11 -16.31 -25.62
C HIS A 197 46.95 -15.34 -26.78
N LEU A 198 45.70 -15.05 -27.16
CA LEU A 198 45.42 -14.05 -28.20
C LEU A 198 45.50 -12.61 -27.63
N PRO A 199 46.06 -11.66 -28.39
CA PRO A 199 46.00 -10.24 -28.03
C PRO A 199 44.57 -9.69 -28.03
N GLU A 200 44.34 -8.59 -27.29
CA GLU A 200 43.02 -7.95 -27.15
C GLU A 200 42.42 -7.39 -28.46
N ASN A 201 43.24 -7.23 -29.50
CA ASN A 201 42.80 -6.79 -30.83
C ASN A 201 42.36 -7.94 -31.75
N VAL A 202 42.23 -9.16 -31.22
CA VAL A 202 41.79 -10.35 -31.93
C VAL A 202 40.37 -10.73 -31.50
N ALA A 203 39.52 -11.07 -32.47
CA ALA A 203 38.24 -11.75 -32.23
C ALA A 203 38.19 -13.09 -32.97
N LEU A 204 37.40 -14.03 -32.47
CA LEU A 204 37.21 -15.34 -33.10
C LEU A 204 35.83 -15.39 -33.76
N LEU A 205 35.73 -15.98 -34.95
CA LEU A 205 34.45 -16.19 -35.65
C LEU A 205 34.31 -17.65 -36.06
N ALA A 206 33.44 -18.39 -35.38
CA ALA A 206 33.08 -19.76 -35.74
C ALA A 206 31.99 -19.76 -36.82
N ILE A 207 32.22 -20.54 -37.88
CA ILE A 207 31.26 -20.63 -38.99
C ILE A 207 30.73 -22.04 -39.18
N ALA A 208 31.63 -23.02 -39.20
CA ALA A 208 31.27 -24.43 -39.26
C ALA A 208 32.27 -25.23 -38.43
N ILE A 209 31.76 -26.12 -37.58
CA ILE A 209 32.57 -27.09 -36.84
C ILE A 209 31.96 -28.48 -37.03
N ASP A 210 32.63 -29.32 -37.81
CA ASP A 210 32.25 -30.70 -38.11
C ASP A 210 33.06 -31.66 -37.22
N ASP A 211 32.51 -32.06 -36.06
CA ASP A 211 33.15 -33.03 -35.17
C ASP A 211 33.05 -34.45 -35.72
N LYS A 212 33.90 -34.78 -36.70
CA LYS A 212 34.01 -36.15 -37.25
C LYS A 212 34.93 -37.08 -36.46
N HIS A 213 35.55 -36.62 -35.38
CA HIS A 213 36.49 -37.46 -34.61
C HIS A 213 35.88 -38.06 -33.34
N SER A 214 34.72 -37.60 -32.87
CA SER A 214 34.03 -38.21 -31.72
C SER A 214 33.06 -39.35 -32.07
N GLY A 215 32.75 -39.54 -33.36
CA GLY A 215 31.75 -40.54 -33.78
C GLY A 215 30.31 -40.19 -33.37
N ILE A 216 30.06 -38.95 -32.94
CA ILE A 216 28.73 -38.44 -32.60
C ILE A 216 28.50 -37.15 -33.38
N PHE A 217 27.49 -37.13 -34.24
CA PHE A 217 27.07 -35.94 -34.98
C PHE A 217 26.52 -34.89 -34.00
N HIS A 218 27.38 -34.00 -33.51
CA HIS A 218 26.95 -32.93 -32.61
C HIS A 218 26.40 -31.75 -33.42
N ALA A 219 25.14 -31.87 -33.85
CA ALA A 219 24.33 -30.73 -34.31
C ALA A 219 24.05 -29.70 -33.19
N ASN A 220 24.53 -29.96 -31.97
CA ASN A 220 24.43 -29.10 -30.80
C ASN A 220 25.81 -28.50 -30.57
N GLY A 221 25.92 -27.20 -30.29
CA GLY A 221 27.17 -26.46 -30.09
C GLY A 221 28.11 -26.93 -28.96
N ASN A 222 28.12 -28.21 -28.58
CA ASN A 222 29.01 -28.80 -27.58
C ASN A 222 30.49 -28.59 -27.92
N ALA A 223 30.88 -28.72 -29.20
CA ALA A 223 32.24 -28.40 -29.64
C ALA A 223 32.56 -26.91 -29.43
N ILE A 224 31.59 -26.04 -29.71
CA ILE A 224 31.69 -24.60 -29.44
C ILE A 224 31.80 -24.33 -27.94
N HIS A 225 31.05 -25.07 -27.11
CA HIS A 225 31.11 -24.96 -25.65
C HIS A 225 32.50 -25.29 -25.11
N ALA A 226 33.04 -26.45 -25.49
CA ALA A 226 34.40 -26.86 -25.13
C ALA A 226 35.45 -25.85 -25.61
N LEU A 227 35.28 -25.27 -26.80
CA LEU A 227 36.18 -24.24 -27.33
C LEU A 227 36.10 -22.93 -26.52
N SER A 228 34.88 -22.49 -26.19
CA SER A 228 34.63 -21.19 -25.56
C SER A 228 35.09 -21.06 -24.10
N THR A 229 35.25 -22.17 -23.38
CA THR A 229 35.64 -22.13 -21.96
C THR A 229 37.08 -21.66 -21.80
N ASP A 230 37.95 -22.08 -22.72
CA ASP A 230 39.40 -21.89 -22.60
C ASP A 230 39.94 -20.73 -23.44
N PHE A 231 39.12 -20.15 -24.32
CA PHE A 231 39.54 -18.99 -25.12
C PHE A 231 39.63 -17.72 -24.28
N ASN A 232 40.73 -16.98 -24.46
CA ASN A 232 40.95 -15.67 -23.85
C ASN A 232 40.45 -14.50 -24.73
N ALA A 233 39.78 -14.80 -25.84
CA ALA A 233 39.17 -13.83 -26.75
C ALA A 233 37.69 -14.14 -27.01
N PRO A 234 36.86 -13.11 -27.28
CA PRO A 234 35.45 -13.29 -27.62
C PRO A 234 35.24 -14.14 -28.89
N LEU A 235 34.35 -15.12 -28.79
CA LEU A 235 33.94 -15.97 -29.91
C LEU A 235 32.58 -15.53 -30.45
N TYR A 236 32.48 -15.31 -31.76
CA TYR A 236 31.25 -14.99 -32.47
C TYR A 236 30.82 -16.17 -33.33
N GLY A 237 29.55 -16.21 -33.73
CA GLY A 237 29.02 -17.31 -34.55
C GLY A 237 27.87 -16.89 -35.45
N MET A 238 27.56 -17.69 -36.46
CA MET A 238 26.51 -17.39 -37.45
C MET A 238 25.30 -18.34 -37.36
N GLN A 239 25.32 -19.29 -36.43
CA GLN A 239 24.25 -20.28 -36.22
C GLN A 239 23.60 -20.10 -34.86
N GLN A 240 22.28 -20.23 -34.82
CA GLN A 240 21.53 -20.13 -33.56
C GLN A 240 21.92 -21.23 -32.57
N SER A 241 22.24 -22.43 -33.05
CA SER A 241 22.68 -23.59 -32.24
C SER A 241 23.96 -23.33 -31.43
N PHE A 242 24.74 -22.29 -31.77
CA PHE A 242 25.94 -21.90 -31.04
C PHE A 242 25.63 -20.99 -29.84
N LEU A 243 24.49 -20.30 -29.84
CA LEU A 243 24.04 -19.51 -28.68
C LEU A 243 23.75 -20.45 -27.51
N GLY A 244 24.11 -20.04 -26.30
CA GLY A 244 24.04 -20.92 -25.14
C GLY A 244 25.33 -21.69 -24.88
N ASN A 245 26.15 -21.87 -25.92
CA ASN A 245 27.38 -22.65 -25.93
C ASN A 245 28.65 -21.77 -25.94
N GLY A 246 28.55 -20.50 -25.53
CA GLY A 246 29.73 -19.67 -25.25
C GLY A 246 30.18 -18.72 -26.36
N ILE A 247 29.42 -18.61 -27.46
CA ILE A 247 29.57 -17.44 -28.35
C ILE A 247 28.95 -16.20 -27.71
N VAL A 248 29.53 -15.03 -27.99
CA VAL A 248 28.96 -13.72 -27.65
C VAL A 248 27.68 -13.45 -28.43
N GLY A 249 27.68 -13.80 -29.71
CA GLY A 249 26.55 -13.56 -30.61
C GLY A 249 26.99 -13.44 -32.05
N GLY A 250 26.12 -12.87 -32.88
CA GLY A 250 26.35 -12.75 -34.31
C GLY A 250 25.10 -12.37 -35.10
N LYS A 251 25.28 -12.22 -36.42
CA LYS A 251 24.17 -12.29 -37.37
C LYS A 251 23.90 -13.76 -37.65
N MET A 252 22.79 -14.24 -37.10
CA MET A 252 22.33 -15.61 -37.21
C MET A 252 21.55 -15.81 -38.50
N VAL A 253 21.76 -16.95 -39.15
CA VAL A 253 20.94 -17.39 -40.27
C VAL A 253 19.48 -17.54 -39.83
N ASP A 254 18.54 -16.96 -40.57
CA ASP A 254 17.10 -17.19 -40.35
C ASP A 254 16.64 -18.45 -41.11
N LEU A 255 16.68 -19.58 -40.41
CA LEU A 255 16.26 -20.87 -40.97
C LEU A 255 14.76 -20.98 -41.20
N ALA A 256 13.95 -20.16 -40.52
CA ALA A 256 12.51 -20.10 -40.76
C ALA A 256 12.22 -19.36 -42.08
N ALA A 257 12.92 -18.24 -42.32
CA ALA A 257 12.89 -17.56 -43.62
C ALA A 257 13.33 -18.50 -44.75
N HIS A 258 14.38 -19.30 -44.54
CA HIS A 258 14.83 -20.28 -45.51
C HIS A 258 13.76 -21.33 -45.82
N GLY A 259 13.12 -21.92 -44.80
CA GLY A 259 12.03 -22.88 -44.98
C GLY A 259 10.83 -22.30 -45.71
N LYS A 260 10.49 -21.03 -45.43
CA LYS A 260 9.44 -20.30 -46.14
C LYS A 260 9.76 -20.12 -47.63
N GLN A 261 10.95 -19.63 -47.95
CA GLN A 261 11.38 -19.42 -49.34
C GLN A 261 11.51 -20.75 -50.10
N ALA A 262 11.94 -21.83 -49.44
CA ALA A 262 11.97 -23.17 -50.02
C ALA A 262 10.57 -23.66 -50.39
N ALA A 263 9.58 -23.46 -49.50
CA ALA A 263 8.18 -23.78 -49.80
C ALA A 263 7.63 -22.95 -50.97
N GLU A 264 7.92 -21.66 -51.02
CA GLU A 264 7.47 -20.77 -52.11
C GLU A 264 8.06 -21.20 -53.47
N MET A 265 9.34 -21.58 -53.50
CA MET A 265 9.96 -22.17 -54.68
C MET A 265 9.32 -23.50 -55.06
N ALA A 266 9.08 -24.39 -54.09
CA ALA A 266 8.41 -25.67 -54.32
C ALA A 266 7.00 -25.48 -54.93
N MET A 267 6.22 -24.54 -54.39
CA MET A 267 4.90 -24.19 -54.94
C MET A 267 4.99 -23.66 -56.36
N THR A 268 6.00 -22.84 -56.66
CA THR A 268 6.24 -22.33 -58.03
C THR A 268 6.55 -23.47 -59.00
N LEU A 269 7.37 -24.44 -58.58
CA LEU A 269 7.72 -25.61 -59.40
C LEU A 269 6.54 -26.56 -59.60
N LEU A 270 5.67 -26.74 -58.60
CA LEU A 270 4.43 -27.51 -58.73
C LEU A 270 3.47 -26.91 -59.77
N MET A 271 3.41 -25.58 -59.87
CA MET A 271 2.58 -24.88 -60.85
C MET A 271 3.21 -24.83 -62.25
N HIS A 272 4.54 -24.86 -62.33
CA HIS A 272 5.30 -24.81 -63.57
C HIS A 272 6.40 -25.88 -63.62
N PRO A 273 6.05 -27.18 -63.77
CA PRO A 273 7.02 -28.28 -63.72
C PRO A 273 8.09 -28.20 -64.82
N GLU A 274 7.73 -27.62 -65.96
CA GLU A 274 8.58 -27.43 -67.15
C GLU A 274 9.48 -26.18 -67.07
N ALA A 275 9.44 -25.45 -65.95
CA ALA A 275 10.28 -24.27 -65.76
C ALA A 275 11.75 -24.67 -65.74
N LYS A 276 12.61 -23.81 -66.33
CA LYS A 276 14.06 -23.97 -66.20
C LYS A 276 14.47 -23.93 -64.72
N PRO A 277 15.52 -24.67 -64.31
CA PRO A 277 16.05 -24.62 -62.95
C PRO A 277 16.28 -23.19 -62.46
N GLN A 278 15.78 -22.90 -61.26
CA GLN A 278 15.90 -21.60 -60.61
C GLN A 278 16.80 -21.71 -59.39
N PHE A 279 17.59 -20.67 -59.13
CA PHE A 279 18.50 -20.63 -57.98
C PHE A 279 18.26 -19.37 -57.16
N ALA A 280 18.16 -19.53 -55.85
CA ALA A 280 18.04 -18.45 -54.89
C ALA A 280 18.93 -18.69 -53.68
N THR A 281 19.28 -17.62 -52.96
CA THR A 281 20.03 -17.70 -51.71
C THR A 281 19.28 -16.93 -50.64
N THR A 282 18.95 -17.59 -49.53
CA THR A 282 18.40 -16.94 -48.35
C THR A 282 19.53 -16.31 -47.55
N ILE A 283 19.68 -14.98 -47.60
CA ILE A 283 20.67 -14.22 -46.81
C ILE A 283 19.97 -13.53 -45.61
N GLU A 284 18.68 -13.77 -45.40
CA GLU A 284 17.97 -13.20 -44.26
C GLU A 284 18.64 -13.65 -42.95
N SER A 285 19.05 -12.65 -42.18
CA SER A 285 19.77 -12.83 -40.92
C SER A 285 19.16 -11.92 -39.86
N TYR A 286 19.20 -12.38 -38.61
CA TYR A 286 18.82 -11.58 -37.46
C TYR A 286 19.97 -11.50 -36.46
N CYS A 287 20.05 -10.40 -35.72
CA CYS A 287 21.07 -10.26 -34.69
C CYS A 287 20.60 -10.97 -33.42
N ALA A 288 21.46 -11.82 -32.86
CA ALA A 288 21.23 -12.42 -31.55
C ALA A 288 22.52 -12.52 -30.75
N ILE A 289 22.40 -12.39 -29.44
CA ILE A 289 23.51 -12.42 -28.49
C ILE A 289 23.21 -13.33 -27.30
N ASP A 290 24.25 -13.88 -26.69
CA ASP A 290 24.17 -14.55 -25.38
C ASP A 290 24.52 -13.54 -24.28
N ASP A 291 23.53 -13.20 -23.47
CA ASP A 291 23.66 -12.14 -22.47
C ASP A 291 24.71 -12.45 -21.40
N ARG A 292 24.90 -13.74 -21.09
CA ARG A 292 25.90 -14.20 -20.12
C ARG A 292 27.31 -13.95 -20.63
N GLN A 293 27.53 -14.17 -21.93
CA GLN A 293 28.81 -13.88 -22.57
C GLN A 293 29.02 -12.37 -22.73
N PHE A 294 27.96 -11.59 -23.00
CA PHE A 294 28.02 -10.13 -22.98
C PHE A 294 28.54 -9.59 -21.65
N HIS A 295 28.04 -10.12 -20.54
CA HIS A 295 28.53 -9.78 -19.20
C HIS A 295 29.95 -10.31 -18.94
N ARG A 296 30.26 -11.57 -19.31
CA ARG A 296 31.60 -12.17 -19.15
C ARG A 296 32.70 -11.32 -19.79
N TRP A 297 32.41 -10.77 -20.97
CA TRP A 297 33.37 -9.98 -21.75
C TRP A 297 33.24 -8.47 -21.55
N ASN A 298 32.43 -8.03 -20.58
CA ASN A 298 32.18 -6.61 -20.28
C ASN A 298 31.83 -5.78 -21.53
N MET A 299 30.97 -6.34 -22.39
CA MET A 299 30.58 -5.73 -23.66
C MET A 299 29.61 -4.57 -23.43
N ASN A 300 29.75 -3.50 -24.22
CA ASN A 300 28.85 -2.36 -24.14
C ASN A 300 27.51 -2.68 -24.81
N ALA A 301 26.43 -2.75 -24.02
CA ALA A 301 25.09 -2.99 -24.51
C ALA A 301 24.56 -1.84 -25.40
N ASP A 302 25.01 -0.60 -25.20
CA ASP A 302 24.62 0.56 -26.03
C ASP A 302 25.17 0.48 -27.46
N ALA A 303 26.21 -0.34 -27.67
CA ALA A 303 26.75 -0.59 -29.01
C ALA A 303 25.84 -1.49 -29.85
N LEU A 304 24.88 -2.19 -29.22
CA LEU A 304 23.85 -2.94 -29.91
C LEU A 304 22.78 -2.00 -30.42
N ASN A 305 22.28 -2.25 -31.64
CA ASN A 305 21.05 -1.61 -32.06
C ASN A 305 19.86 -2.21 -31.28
N ASN A 306 18.76 -1.46 -31.17
CA ASN A 306 17.52 -1.93 -30.53
C ASN A 306 16.85 -3.13 -31.24
N ARG A 307 17.53 -3.80 -32.19
CA ARG A 307 17.03 -4.92 -32.99
C ARG A 307 17.83 -6.22 -32.79
N CYS A 308 18.73 -6.27 -31.80
CA CYS A 308 19.42 -7.50 -31.43
C CYS A 308 18.65 -8.26 -30.35
N ASN A 309 18.33 -9.52 -30.61
CA ASN A 309 17.66 -10.41 -29.66
C ASN A 309 18.65 -10.83 -28.56
N ARG A 310 18.33 -10.50 -27.30
CA ARG A 310 19.11 -10.92 -26.13
C ARG A 310 18.57 -12.26 -25.62
N LEU A 311 19.37 -13.31 -25.72
CA LEU A 311 19.04 -14.63 -25.16
C LEU A 311 19.78 -14.85 -23.84
N PHE A 312 19.22 -15.70 -22.98
CA PHE A 312 19.79 -16.04 -21.67
C PHE A 312 19.99 -14.84 -20.72
N HIS A 313 19.24 -13.76 -20.94
CA HIS A 313 19.19 -12.60 -20.04
C HIS A 313 18.38 -12.96 -18.79
N ALA A 314 19.03 -12.94 -17.63
CA ALA A 314 18.38 -13.01 -16.33
C ALA A 314 18.18 -11.56 -15.85
N PRO A 315 16.96 -11.00 -15.94
CA PRO A 315 16.74 -9.61 -15.55
C PRO A 315 17.08 -9.44 -14.08
N SER A 316 17.84 -8.38 -13.79
CA SER A 316 18.21 -8.01 -12.43
C SER A 316 16.99 -7.65 -11.59
N PHE A 317 17.13 -7.74 -10.26
CA PHE A 317 16.06 -7.33 -9.34
C PHE A 317 15.58 -5.90 -9.61
N TRP A 318 16.48 -5.00 -9.99
CA TRP A 318 16.16 -3.62 -10.34
C TRP A 318 15.41 -3.49 -11.67
N GLU A 319 15.71 -4.31 -12.68
CA GLU A 319 14.95 -4.33 -13.93
C GLU A 319 13.53 -4.84 -13.73
N LEU A 320 13.32 -5.82 -12.84
CA LEU A 320 12.00 -6.35 -12.51
C LEU A 320 11.18 -5.41 -11.61
N HIS A 321 11.81 -4.83 -10.59
CA HIS A 321 11.10 -4.16 -9.50
C HIS A 321 11.46 -2.68 -9.29
N GLY A 322 12.43 -2.14 -10.01
CA GLY A 322 12.94 -0.76 -9.79
C GLY A 322 11.84 0.29 -9.80
N ARG A 323 10.90 0.21 -10.76
CA ARG A 323 9.74 1.11 -10.82
C ARG A 323 8.83 0.97 -9.59
N GLN A 324 8.60 -0.26 -9.12
CA GLN A 324 7.77 -0.52 -7.95
C GLN A 324 8.43 0.00 -6.67
N ILE A 325 9.76 -0.16 -6.55
CA ILE A 325 10.55 0.36 -5.43
C ILE A 325 10.46 1.89 -5.37
N VAL A 326 10.65 2.57 -6.50
CA VAL A 326 10.54 4.03 -6.57
C VAL A 326 9.14 4.50 -6.13
N ILE A 327 8.08 3.83 -6.60
CA ILE A 327 6.71 4.14 -6.18
C ILE A 327 6.52 3.91 -4.67
N ALA A 328 7.01 2.80 -4.12
CA ALA A 328 6.90 2.49 -2.69
C ALA A 328 7.63 3.54 -1.83
N VAL A 329 8.82 3.98 -2.24
CA VAL A 329 9.57 5.04 -1.55
C VAL A 329 8.82 6.37 -1.58
N ILE A 330 8.24 6.74 -2.72
CA ILE A 330 7.43 7.97 -2.84
C ILE A 330 6.19 7.90 -1.94
N LEU A 331 5.48 6.76 -1.93
CA LEU A 331 4.32 6.55 -1.07
C LEU A 331 4.68 6.62 0.41
N ALA A 332 5.78 5.98 0.82
CA ALA A 332 6.26 6.03 2.20
C ALA A 332 6.61 7.47 2.64
N ALA A 333 7.28 8.24 1.77
CA ALA A 333 7.59 9.64 2.02
C ALA A 333 6.32 10.50 2.14
N LEU A 334 5.32 10.26 1.28
CA LEU A 334 4.03 10.96 1.34
C LEU A 334 3.29 10.65 2.64
N VAL A 335 3.22 9.38 3.05
CA VAL A 335 2.60 8.97 4.32
C VAL A 335 3.30 9.64 5.50
N LEU A 336 4.64 9.66 5.52
CA LEU A 336 5.41 10.32 6.57
C LEU A 336 5.11 11.84 6.64
N LEU A 337 5.02 12.50 5.50
CA LEU A 337 4.69 13.92 5.41
C LEU A 337 3.28 14.21 5.94
N LEU A 338 2.31 13.38 5.58
CA LEU A 338 0.93 13.50 6.08
C LEU A 338 0.85 13.29 7.60
N LEU A 339 1.56 12.30 8.15
CA LEU A 339 1.64 12.08 9.60
C LEU A 339 2.25 13.28 10.34
N LEU A 340 3.32 13.86 9.80
CA LEU A 340 3.94 15.05 10.36
C LEU A 340 2.99 16.26 10.32
N ALA A 341 2.31 16.47 9.19
CA ALA A 341 1.33 17.54 9.04
C ALA A 341 0.16 17.39 10.04
N PHE A 342 -0.34 16.17 10.22
CA PHE A 342 -1.40 15.86 11.17
C PHE A 342 -0.98 16.14 12.62
N GLU A 343 0.23 15.72 13.02
CA GLU A 343 0.74 15.97 14.38
C GLU A 343 0.96 17.46 14.65
N LEU A 344 1.46 18.22 13.66
CA LEU A 344 1.58 19.68 13.75
C LEU A 344 0.21 20.35 13.88
N GLN A 345 -0.78 19.90 13.11
CA GLN A 345 -2.14 20.43 13.18
C GLN A 345 -2.80 20.11 14.54
N ARG A 346 -2.60 18.90 15.06
CA ARG A 346 -3.10 18.49 16.37
C ARG A 346 -2.51 19.34 17.49
N ARG A 347 -1.20 19.60 17.47
CA ARG A 347 -0.53 20.49 18.45
C ARG A 347 -1.06 21.92 18.40
N LYS A 348 -1.35 22.44 17.22
CA LYS A 348 -1.96 23.78 17.07
C LYS A 348 -3.36 23.83 17.68
N ARG A 349 -4.20 22.81 17.47
CA ARG A 349 -5.55 22.73 18.06
C ARG A 349 -5.51 22.72 19.59
N ILE A 350 -4.67 21.86 20.18
CA ILE A 350 -4.55 21.75 21.64
C ILE A 350 -4.15 23.09 22.27
N ARG A 351 -3.17 23.79 21.69
CA ARG A 351 -2.77 25.13 22.17
C ARG A 351 -3.89 26.16 22.08
N ALA A 352 -4.64 26.17 20.98
CA ALA A 352 -5.78 27.08 20.81
C ALA A 352 -6.90 26.80 21.83
N ASP A 353 -7.17 25.53 22.14
CA ASP A 353 -8.17 25.15 23.14
C ASP A 353 -7.72 25.52 24.56
N GLU A 354 -6.44 25.36 24.89
CA GLU A 354 -5.86 25.80 26.16
C GLU A 354 -5.96 27.32 26.33
N GLU A 355 -5.62 28.10 25.31
CA GLU A 355 -5.74 29.56 25.31
C GLU A 355 -7.20 29.99 25.45
N ALA A 356 -8.12 29.38 24.69
CA ALA A 356 -9.55 29.67 24.78
C ALA A 356 -10.11 29.36 26.19
N THR A 357 -9.68 28.26 26.81
CA THR A 357 -10.08 27.91 28.17
C THR A 357 -9.57 28.93 29.18
N ARG A 358 -8.31 29.37 29.07
CA ARG A 358 -7.74 30.42 29.93
C ARG A 358 -8.52 31.74 29.82
N HIS A 359 -8.86 32.15 28.60
CA HIS A 359 -9.66 33.36 28.39
C HIS A 359 -11.06 33.25 29.00
N LYS A 360 -11.74 32.10 28.87
CA LYS A 360 -13.04 31.86 29.50
C LYS A 360 -12.98 31.97 31.02
N VAL A 361 -11.97 31.36 31.66
CA VAL A 361 -11.78 31.43 33.12
C VAL A 361 -11.54 32.88 33.57
N ALA A 362 -10.72 33.64 32.84
CA ALA A 362 -10.47 35.04 33.15
C ALA A 362 -11.74 35.91 33.02
N LEU A 363 -12.56 35.68 31.98
CA LEU A 363 -13.83 36.39 31.79
C LEU A 363 -14.83 36.09 32.90
N VAL A 364 -14.99 34.82 33.30
CA VAL A 364 -15.87 34.44 34.42
C VAL A 364 -15.41 35.09 35.72
N HIS A 365 -14.09 35.15 35.96
CA HIS A 365 -13.55 35.82 37.13
C HIS A 365 -13.81 37.34 37.13
N ALA A 366 -13.60 38.00 35.99
CA ALA A 366 -13.87 39.42 35.83
C ALA A 366 -15.37 39.75 35.98
N ALA A 367 -16.26 38.92 35.42
CA ALA A 367 -17.71 39.05 35.58
C ALA A 367 -18.12 38.97 37.06
N ARG A 368 -17.60 37.97 37.80
CA ARG A 368 -17.87 37.84 39.25
C ARG A 368 -17.38 39.06 40.04
N LEU A 369 -16.21 39.61 39.71
CA LEU A 369 -15.68 40.80 40.38
C LEU A 369 -16.53 42.04 40.08
N SER A 370 -17.02 42.19 38.85
CA SER A 370 -17.91 43.29 38.45
C SER A 370 -19.24 43.24 39.20
N SER A 371 -19.87 42.06 39.31
CA SER A 371 -21.13 41.90 40.06
C SER A 371 -20.98 42.20 41.56
N VAL A 372 -19.81 41.89 42.15
CA VAL A 372 -19.50 42.28 43.54
C VAL A 372 -19.33 43.80 43.67
N GLY A 373 -18.78 44.46 42.64
CA GLY A 373 -18.60 45.91 42.60
C GLY A 373 -19.92 46.68 42.71
N GLU A 374 -20.97 46.28 41.98
CA GLU A 374 -22.30 46.91 42.06
C GLU A 374 -22.94 46.75 43.45
N LEU A 375 -22.75 45.59 44.09
CA LEU A 375 -23.32 45.30 45.41
C LEU A 375 -22.59 46.00 46.57
N THR A 376 -21.36 46.49 46.34
CA THR A 376 -20.54 47.12 47.39
C THR A 376 -21.19 48.39 47.93
N ALA A 377 -21.84 49.19 47.07
CA ALA A 377 -22.50 50.43 47.50
C ALA A 377 -23.72 50.16 48.41
N SER A 378 -24.52 49.15 48.10
CA SER A 378 -25.68 48.75 48.92
C SER A 378 -25.25 48.20 50.28
N ILE A 379 -24.19 47.38 50.30
CA ILE A 379 -23.70 46.75 51.54
C ILE A 379 -23.06 47.78 52.47
N VAL A 380 -22.31 48.75 51.93
CA VAL A 380 -21.80 49.87 52.73
C VAL A 380 -22.96 50.65 53.34
N HIS A 381 -24.06 50.84 52.60
CA HIS A 381 -25.24 51.50 53.12
C HIS A 381 -25.90 50.70 54.27
N GLU A 382 -26.11 49.40 54.10
CA GLU A 382 -26.69 48.51 55.12
C GLU A 382 -25.82 48.32 56.37
N ILE A 383 -24.48 48.38 56.27
CA ILE A 383 -23.60 48.32 57.44
C ILE A 383 -23.59 49.66 58.19
N ASN A 384 -23.62 50.77 57.46
CA ASN A 384 -23.59 52.09 58.08
C ASN A 384 -24.86 52.42 58.86
N GLN A 385 -26.01 51.84 58.48
CA GLN A 385 -27.29 52.02 59.19
C GLN A 385 -27.25 51.59 60.67
N PRO A 386 -26.97 50.33 61.04
CA PRO A 386 -26.90 49.90 62.44
C PRO A 386 -25.74 50.57 63.18
N LEU A 387 -24.60 50.84 62.52
CA LEU A 387 -23.49 51.56 63.16
C LEU A 387 -23.87 53.00 63.53
N GLY A 388 -24.64 53.68 62.67
CA GLY A 388 -25.20 54.99 62.95
C GLY A 388 -26.19 54.97 64.12
N ALA A 389 -27.06 53.96 64.18
CA ALA A 389 -28.02 53.77 65.26
C ALA A 389 -27.34 53.49 66.61
N ILE A 390 -26.31 52.62 66.64
CA ILE A 390 -25.47 52.39 67.84
C ILE A 390 -24.85 53.70 68.33
N LEU A 391 -24.25 54.49 67.44
CA LEU A 391 -23.59 55.75 67.82
C LEU A 391 -24.58 56.77 68.39
N ALA A 392 -25.77 56.87 67.79
CA ALA A 392 -26.84 57.74 68.27
C ALA A 392 -27.32 57.31 69.67
N ASN A 393 -27.55 56.01 69.88
CA ASN A 393 -27.96 55.45 71.16
C ASN A 393 -26.89 55.62 72.26
N VAL A 394 -25.61 55.43 71.93
CA VAL A 394 -24.49 55.68 72.86
C VAL A 394 -24.41 57.17 73.25
N SER A 395 -24.63 58.07 72.29
CA SER A 395 -24.64 59.51 72.53
C SER A 395 -25.83 59.93 73.40
N ALA A 396 -27.01 59.38 73.15
CA ALA A 396 -28.20 59.59 73.97
C ALA A 396 -27.97 59.11 75.42
N ALA A 397 -27.46 57.88 75.61
CA ALA A 397 -27.12 57.36 76.93
C ALA A 397 -26.08 58.23 77.65
N SER A 398 -25.05 58.69 76.94
CA SER A 398 -24.01 59.55 77.51
C SER A 398 -24.56 60.90 77.97
N MET A 399 -25.47 61.49 77.17
CA MET A 399 -26.16 62.73 77.52
C MET A 399 -27.06 62.54 78.75
N MET A 400 -27.87 61.48 78.79
CA MET A 400 -28.76 61.15 79.91
C MET A 400 -27.98 60.90 81.21
N LEU A 401 -26.87 60.16 81.13
CA LEU A 401 -25.97 59.93 82.27
C LEU A 401 -25.35 61.23 82.79
N SER A 402 -24.93 62.14 81.89
CA SER A 402 -24.34 63.44 82.27
C SER A 402 -25.34 64.40 82.91
N GLN A 403 -26.61 64.29 82.54
CA GLN A 403 -27.70 65.16 83.04
C GLN A 403 -28.42 64.57 84.27
N HIS A 404 -28.00 63.39 84.77
CA HIS A 404 -28.64 62.66 85.88
C HIS A 404 -30.16 62.47 85.72
N THR A 405 -30.64 62.44 84.48
CA THR A 405 -32.06 62.34 84.13
C THR A 405 -32.28 61.04 83.35
N PHE A 406 -32.40 59.93 84.08
CA PHE A 406 -32.71 58.63 83.48
C PHE A 406 -33.42 57.72 84.49
N THR A 407 -34.27 56.85 83.97
CA THR A 407 -34.76 55.68 84.70
C THR A 407 -33.92 54.45 84.34
N GLU A 408 -33.85 53.47 85.26
CA GLU A 408 -33.17 52.20 84.99
C GLU A 408 -33.76 51.49 83.75
N THR A 409 -35.07 51.64 83.51
CA THR A 409 -35.78 51.07 82.38
C THR A 409 -35.34 51.67 81.03
N GLU A 410 -35.18 52.99 80.94
CA GLU A 410 -34.73 53.67 79.73
C GLU A 410 -33.28 53.32 79.38
N LEU A 411 -32.40 53.24 80.37
CA LEU A 411 -31.00 52.85 80.14
C LEU A 411 -30.88 51.39 79.68
N LYS A 412 -31.71 50.49 80.23
CA LYS A 412 -31.79 49.09 79.78
C LYS A 412 -32.32 48.97 78.35
N ALA A 413 -33.29 49.80 77.96
CA ALA A 413 -33.79 49.83 76.58
C ALA A 413 -32.66 50.24 75.61
N ILE A 414 -31.95 51.33 75.89
CA ILE A 414 -30.82 51.79 75.05
C ILE A 414 -29.72 50.72 74.93
N LEU A 415 -29.37 50.04 76.02
CA LEU A 415 -28.38 48.95 75.99
C LEU A 415 -28.88 47.74 75.18
N THR A 416 -30.19 47.49 75.17
CA THR A 416 -30.79 46.42 74.38
C THR A 416 -30.74 46.76 72.89
N ASP A 417 -31.10 47.99 72.52
CA ASP A 417 -31.05 48.47 71.13
C ASP A 417 -29.62 48.44 70.57
N ILE A 418 -28.63 48.90 71.35
CA ILE A 418 -27.21 48.83 70.97
C ILE A 418 -26.78 47.39 70.70
N ARG A 419 -27.23 46.44 71.54
CA ARG A 419 -26.90 45.02 71.39
C ARG A 419 -27.54 44.46 70.12
N GLU A 420 -28.80 44.77 69.86
CA GLU A 420 -29.52 44.29 68.67
C GLU A 420 -28.92 44.84 67.37
N ASP A 421 -28.60 46.13 67.31
CA ASP A 421 -27.97 46.71 66.13
C ASP A 421 -26.54 46.20 65.91
N ASN A 422 -25.80 45.89 66.99
CA ASN A 422 -24.48 45.24 66.87
C ASN A 422 -24.59 43.82 66.28
N LEU A 423 -25.61 43.07 66.70
CA LEU A 423 -25.90 41.74 66.15
C LEU A 423 -26.29 41.83 64.67
N ARG A 424 -27.13 42.79 64.28
CA ARG A 424 -27.49 43.06 62.88
C ARG A 424 -26.27 43.39 62.02
N ALA A 425 -25.43 44.33 62.46
CA ALA A 425 -24.19 44.67 61.76
C ALA A 425 -23.26 43.46 61.59
N SER A 426 -23.13 42.64 62.64
CA SER A 426 -22.34 41.41 62.62
C SER A 426 -22.89 40.36 61.66
N GLU A 427 -24.21 40.27 61.52
CA GLU A 427 -24.88 39.36 60.59
C GLU A 427 -24.65 39.79 59.13
N THR A 428 -24.78 41.08 58.82
CA THR A 428 -24.48 41.64 57.50
C THR A 428 -23.02 41.38 57.10
N ILE A 429 -22.08 41.54 58.04
CA ILE A 429 -20.65 41.23 57.82
C ILE A 429 -20.43 39.73 57.58
N LYS A 430 -21.14 38.84 58.31
CA LYS A 430 -21.07 37.39 58.07
C LYS A 430 -21.58 37.02 56.68
N LYS A 431 -22.71 37.60 56.24
CA LYS A 431 -23.27 37.41 54.90
C LYS A 431 -22.29 37.89 53.80
N LEU A 432 -21.67 39.05 53.98
CA LEU A 432 -20.62 39.56 53.08
C LEU A 432 -19.42 38.61 53.02
N ARG A 433 -18.93 38.11 54.16
CA ARG A 433 -17.83 37.13 54.17
C ARG A 433 -18.20 35.84 53.46
N ALA A 434 -19.43 35.34 53.58
CA ALA A 434 -19.87 34.15 52.86
C ALA A 434 -19.85 34.35 51.33
N LEU A 435 -20.31 35.52 50.84
CA LEU A 435 -20.28 35.87 49.41
C LEU A 435 -18.85 36.01 48.85
N LEU A 436 -17.93 36.54 49.67
CA LEU A 436 -16.53 36.78 49.29
C LEU A 436 -15.60 35.61 49.57
N SER A 437 -15.99 34.64 50.41
CA SER A 437 -15.09 33.55 50.77
C SER A 437 -14.89 32.61 49.59
N LYS A 438 -13.62 32.41 49.28
CA LYS A 438 -13.13 31.44 48.30
C LYS A 438 -12.76 30.17 49.05
N HIS A 439 -13.71 29.50 49.70
CA HIS A 439 -13.44 28.18 50.27
C HIS A 439 -13.51 27.12 49.17
N SER A 440 -12.42 26.38 49.01
CA SER A 440 -12.40 25.11 48.31
C SER A 440 -13.34 24.15 49.06
N LEU A 441 -14.40 23.67 48.40
CA LEU A 441 -15.26 22.60 48.94
C LEU A 441 -14.39 21.45 49.44
N GLU A 442 -14.50 21.08 50.72
CA GLU A 442 -13.86 19.87 51.23
C GLU A 442 -14.85 18.71 51.11
N VAL A 443 -14.98 18.19 49.88
CA VAL A 443 -15.93 17.11 49.57
C VAL A 443 -15.46 15.81 50.22
N LYS A 444 -16.22 15.30 51.18
CA LYS A 444 -15.96 14.02 51.87
C LYS A 444 -17.21 13.14 51.87
N PRO A 445 -17.06 11.80 51.99
CA PRO A 445 -18.19 10.91 52.28
C PRO A 445 -18.80 11.27 53.64
N ILE A 446 -20.08 11.64 53.66
CA ILE A 446 -20.80 12.03 54.88
C ILE A 446 -22.19 11.40 54.95
N SER A 447 -22.69 11.17 56.17
CA SER A 447 -24.06 10.71 56.41
C SER A 447 -24.99 11.90 56.66
N LEU A 448 -26.07 12.02 55.86
CA LEU A 448 -27.07 13.07 56.11
C LEU A 448 -27.78 12.90 57.45
N ASN A 449 -27.97 11.66 57.93
CA ASN A 449 -28.53 11.43 59.26
C ASN A 449 -27.62 12.01 60.36
N GLU A 450 -26.30 11.85 60.23
CA GLU A 450 -25.34 12.39 61.19
C GLU A 450 -25.37 13.93 61.21
N ILE A 451 -25.54 14.58 60.05
CA ILE A 451 -25.71 16.03 59.97
C ILE A 451 -26.99 16.48 60.71
N VAL A 452 -28.11 15.77 60.51
CA VAL A 452 -29.37 16.06 61.23
C VAL A 452 -29.18 15.88 62.73
N GLU A 453 -28.53 14.80 63.16
CA GLU A 453 -28.30 14.51 64.57
C GLU A 453 -27.37 15.51 65.25
N THR A 454 -26.24 15.84 64.64
CA THR A 454 -25.31 16.85 65.16
C THR A 454 -25.94 18.24 65.24
N SER A 455 -26.93 18.52 64.39
CA SER A 455 -27.66 19.79 64.39
C SER A 455 -28.87 19.81 65.32
N ARG A 456 -29.25 18.68 65.94
CA ARG A 456 -30.48 18.54 66.74
C ARG A 456 -30.60 19.60 67.85
N SER A 457 -29.51 19.93 68.54
CA SER A 457 -29.49 20.97 69.59
C SER A 457 -29.82 22.36 69.02
N LEU A 458 -29.25 22.71 67.87
CA LEU A 458 -29.49 23.98 67.20
C LEU A 458 -30.93 24.06 66.66
N LEU A 459 -31.41 23.00 66.00
CA LEU A 459 -32.79 22.91 65.51
C LEU A 459 -33.81 22.94 66.66
N GLY A 460 -33.48 22.34 67.80
CA GLY A 460 -34.29 22.41 69.02
C GLY A 460 -34.39 23.84 69.57
N ASN A 461 -33.29 24.59 69.60
CA ASN A 461 -33.31 25.99 70.01
C ASN A 461 -34.16 26.88 69.07
N LEU A 462 -34.12 26.61 67.75
CA LEU A 462 -35.00 27.27 66.79
C LEU A 462 -36.47 26.91 67.04
N ALA A 463 -36.78 25.62 67.27
CA ALA A 463 -38.14 25.16 67.57
C ALA A 463 -38.70 25.83 68.83
N ILE A 464 -37.90 25.96 69.89
CA ILE A 464 -38.27 26.67 71.13
C ILE A 464 -38.56 28.14 70.84
N ARG A 465 -37.72 28.82 70.07
CA ARG A 465 -37.87 30.25 69.72
C ARG A 465 -39.18 30.52 68.97
N HIS A 466 -39.55 29.65 68.03
CA HIS A 466 -40.74 29.80 67.19
C HIS A 466 -41.99 29.12 67.79
N HIS A 467 -41.90 28.58 69.01
CA HIS A 467 -42.96 27.80 69.65
C HIS A 467 -43.51 26.66 68.77
N ALA A 468 -42.62 25.99 68.04
CA ALA A 468 -42.94 24.93 67.09
C ALA A 468 -42.51 23.55 67.60
N THR A 469 -43.26 22.52 67.23
CA THR A 469 -42.92 21.11 67.48
C THR A 469 -42.12 20.56 66.30
N LEU A 470 -40.90 20.09 66.58
CA LEU A 470 -40.02 19.48 65.58
C LEU A 470 -40.13 17.95 65.60
N GLN A 471 -40.58 17.35 64.50
CA GLN A 471 -40.67 15.91 64.29
C GLN A 471 -39.54 15.44 63.36
N ILE A 472 -38.67 14.57 63.84
CA ILE A 472 -37.53 14.04 63.06
C ILE A 472 -37.73 12.55 62.83
N HIS A 473 -37.80 12.13 61.57
CA HIS A 473 -37.93 10.74 61.14
C HIS A 473 -36.77 10.37 60.20
N LEU A 474 -35.77 9.68 60.73
CA LEU A 474 -34.60 9.27 59.95
C LEU A 474 -34.71 7.79 59.61
N GLN A 475 -34.58 7.44 58.33
CA GLN A 475 -34.49 6.03 57.93
C GLN A 475 -33.12 5.45 58.35
N ASP A 476 -33.11 4.23 58.89
CA ASP A 476 -31.87 3.54 59.25
C ASP A 476 -31.12 3.06 58.00
N GLY A 477 -29.78 3.04 58.07
CA GLY A 477 -28.94 2.51 56.99
C GLY A 477 -28.87 3.38 55.73
N LEU A 478 -29.00 4.71 55.85
CA LEU A 478 -28.84 5.63 54.73
C LEU A 478 -27.41 5.56 54.14
N PRO A 479 -27.25 5.47 52.80
CA PRO A 479 -25.93 5.50 52.18
C PRO A 479 -25.29 6.90 52.31
N SER A 480 -23.97 6.95 52.33
CA SER A 480 -23.22 8.21 52.39
C SER A 480 -23.35 9.00 51.09
N VAL A 481 -23.28 10.33 51.19
CA VAL A 481 -23.21 11.27 50.06
C VAL A 481 -21.84 11.94 50.03
N LEU A 482 -21.37 12.36 48.85
CA LEU A 482 -20.17 13.19 48.74
C LEU A 482 -20.55 14.65 48.98
N GLY A 483 -20.02 15.26 50.03
CA GLY A 483 -20.32 16.66 50.33
C GLY A 483 -19.49 17.32 51.40
N ASP A 484 -19.74 18.62 51.55
CA ASP A 484 -19.22 19.44 52.63
C ASP A 484 -20.25 19.49 53.77
N CYS A 485 -19.83 19.07 54.96
CA CYS A 485 -20.69 18.99 56.15
C CYS A 485 -21.30 20.35 56.52
N THR A 486 -20.51 21.43 56.44
CA THR A 486 -20.95 22.78 56.82
C THR A 486 -21.98 23.31 55.83
N HIS A 487 -21.76 23.08 54.53
CA HIS A 487 -22.71 23.52 53.50
C HIS A 487 -24.04 22.77 53.58
N LEU A 488 -24.02 21.45 53.79
CA LEU A 488 -25.25 20.67 53.91
C LEU A 488 -25.99 20.93 55.24
N GLN A 489 -25.27 21.25 56.31
CA GLN A 489 -25.86 21.77 57.54
C GLN A 489 -26.57 23.12 57.30
N GLN A 490 -25.97 24.02 56.52
CA GLN A 490 -26.59 25.30 56.16
C GLN A 490 -27.88 25.11 55.35
N VAL A 491 -27.91 24.14 54.43
CA VAL A 491 -29.13 23.79 53.68
C VAL A 491 -30.26 23.44 54.63
N MET A 492 -29.99 22.54 55.59
CA MET A 492 -30.97 22.12 56.57
C MET A 492 -31.45 23.28 57.45
N ILE A 493 -30.54 24.11 57.97
CA ILE A 493 -30.90 25.26 58.82
C ILE A 493 -31.78 26.25 58.05
N ASN A 494 -31.43 26.56 56.80
CA ASN A 494 -32.22 27.48 55.97
C ASN A 494 -33.64 26.94 55.72
N LEU A 495 -33.77 25.65 55.40
CA LEU A 495 -35.08 25.04 55.15
C LEU A 495 -35.92 24.98 56.44
N VAL A 496 -35.32 24.63 57.58
CA VAL A 496 -36.01 24.57 58.86
C VAL A 496 -36.42 25.96 59.34
N SER A 497 -35.55 26.97 59.24
CA SER A 497 -35.88 28.36 59.60
C SER A 497 -37.04 28.87 58.75
N ASN A 498 -36.96 28.69 57.42
CA ASN A 498 -38.02 29.11 56.51
C ASN A 498 -39.37 28.44 56.83
N GLY A 499 -39.36 27.14 57.14
CA GLY A 499 -40.58 26.41 57.50
C GLY A 499 -41.13 26.76 58.88
N MET A 500 -40.28 27.12 59.86
CA MET A 500 -40.75 27.60 61.16
C MET A 500 -41.35 29.00 61.04
N GLU A 501 -40.67 29.89 60.34
CA GLU A 501 -41.15 31.27 60.11
C GLU A 501 -42.47 31.30 59.33
N SER A 502 -42.72 30.35 58.42
CA SER A 502 -44.00 30.28 57.69
C SER A 502 -45.19 29.91 58.58
N MET A 503 -44.94 29.47 59.81
CA MET A 503 -45.95 29.07 60.80
C MET A 503 -46.05 30.06 61.98
N ASP A 504 -45.29 31.17 61.99
CA ASP A 504 -45.23 32.10 63.12
C ASP A 504 -46.57 32.79 63.43
N GLU A 505 -47.50 32.84 62.46
CA GLU A 505 -48.84 33.39 62.64
C GLU A 505 -49.89 32.34 63.08
N LEU A 506 -49.55 31.04 63.07
CA LEU A 506 -50.45 29.96 63.47
C LEU A 506 -50.47 29.77 65.00
N PRO A 507 -51.53 29.20 65.59
CA PRO A 507 -51.51 28.79 66.99
C PRO A 507 -50.35 27.80 67.27
N PRO A 508 -49.64 27.89 68.41
CA PRO A 508 -48.49 27.02 68.72
C PRO A 508 -48.76 25.53 68.56
N GLU A 509 -49.98 25.07 68.86
CA GLU A 509 -50.42 23.67 68.72
C GLU A 509 -50.42 23.16 67.26
N GLN A 510 -50.48 24.07 66.28
CA GLN A 510 -50.50 23.78 64.85
C GLN A 510 -49.13 23.97 64.19
N ARG A 511 -48.14 24.49 64.92
CA ARG A 511 -46.78 24.72 64.42
C ARG A 511 -45.99 23.42 64.48
N VAL A 512 -46.12 22.58 63.46
CA VAL A 512 -45.38 21.32 63.36
C VAL A 512 -44.46 21.38 62.15
N LEU A 513 -43.17 21.11 62.36
CA LEU A 513 -42.22 20.95 61.26
C LEU A 513 -41.68 19.53 61.26
N ARG A 514 -41.69 18.88 60.11
CA ARG A 514 -41.25 17.50 59.94
C ARG A 514 -40.00 17.43 59.07
N ILE A 515 -38.96 16.79 59.59
CA ILE A 515 -37.75 16.42 58.85
C ILE A 515 -37.79 14.92 58.62
N ARG A 516 -37.65 14.50 57.36
CA ARG A 516 -37.56 13.09 56.97
C ARG A 516 -36.36 12.84 56.08
N THR A 517 -35.62 11.77 56.36
CA THR A 517 -34.60 11.25 55.44
C THR A 517 -34.99 9.87 54.94
N GLU A 518 -34.79 9.63 53.65
CA GLU A 518 -35.10 8.35 53.01
C GLU A 518 -34.22 8.09 51.78
N VAL A 519 -34.27 6.87 51.26
CA VAL A 519 -33.68 6.52 49.96
C VAL A 519 -34.80 6.42 48.91
N ASN A 520 -34.65 7.10 47.77
CA ASN A 520 -35.63 7.00 46.69
C ASN A 520 -35.42 5.75 45.83
N GLU A 521 -36.34 5.49 44.90
CA GLU A 521 -36.27 4.33 43.99
C GLU A 521 -34.99 4.28 43.13
N ALA A 522 -34.35 5.43 42.89
CA ALA A 522 -33.11 5.54 42.14
C ALA A 522 -31.84 5.32 43.01
N GLY A 523 -32.01 5.00 44.30
CA GLY A 523 -30.90 4.81 45.24
C GLY A 523 -30.25 6.11 45.74
N HIS A 524 -30.85 7.27 45.48
CA HIS A 524 -30.37 8.56 45.98
C HIS A 524 -30.93 8.87 47.37
N VAL A 525 -30.18 9.67 48.13
CA VAL A 525 -30.60 10.11 49.45
C VAL A 525 -31.50 11.34 49.33
N VAL A 526 -32.61 11.31 50.03
CA VAL A 526 -33.61 12.38 50.03
C VAL A 526 -33.77 12.96 51.43
N LEU A 527 -33.61 14.27 51.54
CA LEU A 527 -33.98 15.06 52.71
C LEU A 527 -35.28 15.82 52.40
N THR A 528 -36.31 15.59 53.21
CA THR A 528 -37.61 16.27 53.10
C THR A 528 -37.83 17.12 54.34
N VAL A 529 -38.15 18.40 54.14
CA VAL A 529 -38.58 19.32 55.18
C VAL A 529 -40.00 19.77 54.84
N ALA A 530 -40.96 19.44 55.71
CA ALA A 530 -42.37 19.75 55.53
C ALA A 530 -42.88 20.58 56.71
N ASP A 531 -43.46 21.73 56.42
CA ASP A 531 -44.21 22.54 57.38
C ASP A 531 -45.72 22.35 57.19
N PHE A 532 -46.50 22.86 58.15
CA PHE A 532 -47.95 22.93 58.09
C PHE A 532 -48.45 24.40 58.05
N GLY A 533 -47.64 25.28 57.44
CA GLY A 533 -47.91 26.71 57.30
C GLY A 533 -48.93 27.05 56.20
N ALA A 534 -48.90 28.30 55.74
CA ALA A 534 -49.80 28.79 54.68
C ALA A 534 -49.51 28.18 53.28
N GLY A 535 -48.38 27.48 53.12
CA GLY A 535 -47.91 26.98 51.83
C GLY A 535 -47.30 28.07 50.93
N ILE A 536 -47.03 27.71 49.68
CA ILE A 536 -46.41 28.57 48.67
C ILE A 536 -47.46 28.94 47.62
N ALA A 537 -47.58 30.22 47.27
CA ALA A 537 -48.47 30.65 46.20
C ALA A 537 -48.08 29.99 44.85
N THR A 538 -49.06 29.59 44.04
CA THR A 538 -48.82 28.79 42.83
C THR A 538 -47.97 29.51 41.78
N ASP A 539 -48.04 30.84 41.73
CA ASP A 539 -47.24 31.72 40.88
C ASP A 539 -45.82 31.98 41.43
N ALA A 540 -45.61 31.72 42.72
CA ALA A 540 -44.31 31.83 43.36
C ALA A 540 -43.46 30.56 43.21
N LEU A 541 -44.08 29.37 43.05
CA LEU A 541 -43.38 28.06 43.01
C LEU A 541 -42.21 28.01 42.02
N ASP A 542 -42.33 28.63 40.84
CA ASP A 542 -41.28 28.64 39.82
C ASP A 542 -40.14 29.62 40.13
N LYS A 543 -40.38 30.59 41.02
CA LYS A 543 -39.47 31.71 41.32
C LYS A 543 -38.87 31.66 42.73
N ILE A 544 -39.36 30.77 43.60
CA ILE A 544 -38.92 30.72 45.02
C ILE A 544 -37.42 30.49 45.20
N PHE A 545 -36.74 29.95 44.18
CA PHE A 545 -35.30 29.71 44.19
C PHE A 545 -34.50 30.79 43.45
N ASP A 546 -35.15 31.79 42.88
CA ASP A 546 -34.48 32.92 42.23
C ASP A 546 -33.87 33.84 43.29
N SER A 547 -32.68 34.36 43.01
CA SER A 547 -32.00 35.31 43.90
C SER A 547 -32.87 36.56 44.12
N PHE A 548 -32.99 36.99 45.37
CA PHE A 548 -33.75 38.17 45.81
C PHE A 548 -35.28 38.04 45.71
N PHE A 549 -35.81 36.86 45.37
CA PHE A 549 -37.24 36.62 45.44
C PHE A 549 -37.68 36.37 46.89
N THR A 550 -38.63 37.17 47.38
CA THR A 550 -39.16 37.10 48.75
C THR A 550 -40.64 37.48 48.75
N THR A 551 -41.44 36.85 49.60
CA THR A 551 -42.83 37.24 49.86
C THR A 551 -42.99 37.92 51.23
N LYS A 552 -41.89 38.15 51.95
CA LYS A 552 -41.86 38.75 53.30
C LYS A 552 -41.35 40.18 53.24
N GLU A 553 -41.96 41.09 54.03
CA GLU A 553 -41.58 42.51 54.07
C GLU A 553 -40.13 42.76 54.51
N GLU A 554 -39.57 41.92 55.40
CA GLU A 554 -38.17 42.04 55.88
C GLU A 554 -37.22 40.94 55.35
N GLY A 555 -37.66 40.10 54.41
CA GLY A 555 -36.88 38.96 53.92
C GLY A 555 -36.00 39.31 52.72
N MET A 556 -34.69 39.05 52.78
CA MET A 556 -33.75 39.37 51.67
C MET A 556 -33.86 38.44 50.44
N GLY A 557 -34.66 37.36 50.51
CA GLY A 557 -34.87 36.44 49.37
C GLY A 557 -33.63 35.62 48.95
N MET A 558 -32.61 35.50 49.80
CA MET A 558 -31.38 34.77 49.47
C MET A 558 -31.31 33.34 50.01
N GLY A 559 -32.12 33.00 51.02
CA GLY A 559 -32.00 31.72 51.74
C GLY A 559 -32.20 30.50 50.82
N LEU A 560 -33.26 30.50 50.01
CA LEU A 560 -33.56 29.39 49.08
C LEU A 560 -32.65 29.37 47.85
N ALA A 561 -32.19 30.53 47.37
CA ALA A 561 -31.19 30.62 46.30
C ALA A 561 -29.84 30.04 46.73
N ILE A 562 -29.43 30.27 47.98
CA ILE A 562 -28.26 29.64 48.60
C ILE A 562 -28.45 28.13 48.70
N VAL A 563 -29.64 27.67 49.14
CA VAL A 563 -29.95 26.23 49.20
C VAL A 563 -29.81 25.58 47.83
N LYS A 564 -30.43 26.15 46.79
CA LYS A 564 -30.34 25.62 45.42
C LYS A 564 -28.89 25.53 44.94
N THR A 565 -28.12 26.61 45.13
CA THR A 565 -26.70 26.65 44.76
C THR A 565 -25.89 25.57 45.48
N ILE A 566 -26.09 25.41 46.79
CA ILE A 566 -25.39 24.37 47.57
C ILE A 566 -25.78 22.98 47.08
N VAL A 567 -27.07 22.71 46.87
CA VAL A 567 -27.54 21.40 46.42
C VAL A 567 -27.00 21.05 45.02
N GLU A 568 -26.98 22.00 44.09
CA GLU A 568 -26.41 21.82 42.75
C GLU A 568 -24.90 21.58 42.78
N MET A 569 -24.15 22.27 43.68
CA MET A 569 -22.72 22.00 43.90
C MET A 569 -22.44 20.58 44.41
N HIS A 570 -23.43 19.94 45.04
CA HIS A 570 -23.37 18.55 45.51
C HIS A 570 -23.97 17.56 44.50
N HIS A 571 -24.14 17.98 43.24
CA HIS A 571 -24.76 17.19 42.16
C HIS A 571 -26.20 16.74 42.47
N GLY A 572 -26.87 17.44 43.39
CA GLY A 572 -28.24 17.17 43.80
C GLY A 572 -29.26 18.08 43.11
N THR A 573 -30.53 17.85 43.43
CA THR A 573 -31.68 18.65 42.97
C THR A 573 -32.58 19.00 44.14
N ILE A 574 -33.10 20.23 44.17
CA ILE A 574 -34.14 20.66 45.12
C ILE A 574 -35.45 20.94 44.40
N THR A 575 -36.55 20.55 45.02
CA THR A 575 -37.92 20.84 44.56
C THR A 575 -38.76 21.34 45.73
N ALA A 576 -39.80 22.12 45.44
CA ALA A 576 -40.81 22.51 46.41
C ALA A 576 -42.21 22.21 45.88
N SER A 577 -43.12 21.88 46.79
CA SER A 577 -44.52 21.61 46.47
C SER A 577 -45.39 21.95 47.68
N ASN A 578 -46.68 22.21 47.46
CA ASN A 578 -47.64 22.34 48.56
C ASN A 578 -48.12 20.96 49.02
N SER A 579 -48.25 20.79 50.33
CA SER A 579 -48.82 19.58 50.92
C SER A 579 -50.35 19.60 50.75
N PRO A 580 -50.98 18.46 50.39
CA PRO A 580 -52.44 18.32 50.36
C PRO A 580 -53.11 18.59 51.72
N TYR A 581 -52.34 18.53 52.80
CA TYR A 581 -52.79 18.72 54.18
C TYR A 581 -52.48 20.13 54.72
N GLY A 582 -52.06 21.07 53.85
CA GLY A 582 -51.59 22.42 54.22
C GLY A 582 -50.08 22.47 54.40
N GLY A 583 -49.49 23.66 54.19
CA GLY A 583 -48.04 23.90 54.29
C GLY A 583 -47.23 23.59 53.03
N ALA A 584 -45.92 23.81 53.14
CA ALA A 584 -44.96 23.58 52.06
C ALA A 584 -44.06 22.36 52.34
N VAL A 585 -43.65 21.69 51.27
CA VAL A 585 -42.75 20.53 51.28
C VAL A 585 -41.56 20.81 50.38
N PHE A 586 -40.37 20.90 50.99
CA PHE A 586 -39.10 21.00 50.28
C PHE A 586 -38.42 19.63 50.26
N ARG A 587 -38.02 19.19 49.06
CA ARG A 587 -37.36 17.90 48.85
C ARG A 587 -36.02 18.10 48.17
N VAL A 588 -34.96 17.76 48.90
CA VAL A 588 -33.56 17.78 48.44
C VAL A 588 -33.14 16.35 48.13
N VAL A 589 -32.65 16.10 46.92
CA VAL A 589 -32.17 14.79 46.46
C VAL A 589 -30.69 14.91 46.17
N ILE A 590 -29.86 14.05 46.78
CA ILE A 590 -28.42 14.02 46.59
C ILE A 590 -28.00 12.60 46.16
N PRO A 591 -27.18 12.44 45.11
CA PRO A 591 -26.67 11.14 44.69
C PRO A 591 -25.92 10.44 45.82
N ALA A 592 -26.30 9.19 46.09
CA ALA A 592 -25.56 8.34 47.00
C ALA A 592 -24.23 7.93 46.38
N ILE A 593 -23.21 7.74 47.22
CA ILE A 593 -22.01 7.02 46.83
C ILE A 593 -22.42 5.56 46.68
N LEU A 594 -22.39 5.05 45.45
CA LEU A 594 -22.57 3.61 45.19
C LEU A 594 -21.47 2.86 45.97
N SER A 595 -21.86 2.16 47.04
CA SER A 595 -20.98 1.29 47.82
C SER A 595 -20.71 -0.01 47.09
#